data_AF-A0A6N2B1G6-F1
#
_entry.id   AF-A0A6N2B1G6-F1
#
_cell.length_a   1.000
_cell.length_b   1.000
_cell.length_c   1.000
_cell.angle_alpha   90.00
_cell.angle_beta   90.00
_cell.angle_gamma   90.00
#
_symmetry.space_group_name_H-M   'P 1'
#
loop_
_entity.id
_entity.type
_entity.pdbx_description
1 polymer ?
#
loop_
_entity_poly.entity_id
_entity_poly.type
_entity_poly.pdbx_seq_one_letter_code
_entity_poly.pdbx_strand_id
1 'polypeptide(L)'
;MNKELPFAGALAVLTCGGKKWNFFYGKAKTKYKFSIVLFKFADDNNLKEGDELVFKLSECNSNKIEFKIQILREDFFAKLDPEAVEGINTEDPIIID
;
A
#
# COMPACT_ATOMS: atom_id res chain seq x y z
N MET A 1 -11.02 -15.03 -10.92
CA MET A 1 -10.16 -14.32 -9.96
C MET A 1 -11.08 -13.77 -8.88
N ASN A 2 -10.87 -14.12 -7.60
CA ASN A 2 -11.71 -13.57 -6.53
C ASN A 2 -11.51 -12.05 -6.48
N LYS A 3 -12.61 -11.29 -6.51
CA LYS A 3 -12.58 -9.81 -6.52
C LYS A 3 -12.34 -9.21 -5.13
N GLU A 4 -12.14 -10.05 -4.12
CA GLU A 4 -12.14 -9.67 -2.72
C GLU A 4 -10.88 -10.19 -2.02
N LEU A 5 -10.35 -9.40 -1.09
CA LEU A 5 -9.26 -9.83 -0.24
C LEU A 5 -9.74 -10.94 0.72
N PRO A 6 -8.91 -11.95 1.02
CA PRO A 6 -9.24 -13.07 1.91
C PRO A 6 -9.90 -12.63 3.23
N PHE A 7 -11.17 -12.98 3.40
CA PHE A 7 -11.94 -12.62 4.60
C PHE A 7 -11.47 -13.36 5.86
N ALA A 8 -11.15 -14.65 5.72
CA ALA A 8 -10.64 -15.50 6.81
C ALA A 8 -9.21 -15.13 7.26
N GLY A 9 -8.58 -14.22 6.52
CA GLY A 9 -7.20 -13.82 6.68
C GLY A 9 -6.21 -14.70 5.91
N ALA A 10 -5.04 -14.14 5.67
CA ALA A 10 -3.97 -14.77 4.89
C ALA A 10 -2.62 -14.20 5.33
N LEU A 11 -1.53 -14.89 4.98
CA LEU A 11 -0.21 -14.28 5.09
C LEU A 11 -0.13 -13.09 4.14
N ALA A 12 0.30 -11.94 4.64
CA ALA A 12 0.43 -10.73 3.86
C ALA A 12 1.86 -10.19 3.91
N VAL A 13 2.29 -9.63 2.78
CA VAL A 13 3.63 -9.08 2.62
C VAL A 13 3.53 -7.67 2.05
N LEU A 14 4.15 -6.71 2.72
CA LEU A 14 4.43 -5.40 2.16
C LEU A 14 5.85 -5.41 1.60
N THR A 15 6.04 -4.88 0.40
CA THR A 15 7.36 -4.75 -0.22
C THR A 15 7.62 -3.32 -0.64
N CYS A 16 8.77 -2.75 -0.28
CA CYS A 16 9.15 -1.38 -0.61
C CYS A 16 10.68 -1.32 -0.76
N GLY A 17 11.18 -0.78 -1.89
CA GLY A 17 12.63 -0.64 -2.12
C GLY A 17 13.43 -1.95 -1.94
N GLY A 18 12.85 -3.10 -2.30
CA GLY A 18 13.46 -4.43 -2.13
C GLY A 18 13.38 -5.03 -0.71
N LYS A 19 12.94 -4.26 0.29
CA LYS A 19 12.68 -4.75 1.66
C LYS A 19 11.28 -5.37 1.75
N LYS A 20 11.10 -6.28 2.73
CA LYS A 20 9.83 -7.00 2.95
C LYS A 20 9.39 -6.97 4.41
N TRP A 21 8.10 -6.75 4.63
CA TRP A 21 7.45 -6.80 5.94
C TRP A 21 6.33 -7.83 5.91
N ASN A 22 6.51 -8.94 6.62
CA ASN A 22 5.54 -10.02 6.69
C ASN A 22 4.61 -9.82 7.89
N PHE A 23 3.32 -10.06 7.68
CA PHE A 23 2.31 -10.00 8.73
C PHE A 23 1.12 -10.89 8.36
N PHE A 24 0.20 -11.10 9.29
CA PHE A 24 -1.02 -11.83 8.99
C PHE A 24 -2.17 -10.85 8.80
N TYR A 25 -2.72 -10.80 7.59
CA TYR A 25 -3.90 -10.00 7.28
C TYR A 25 -5.15 -10.70 7.80
N GLY A 26 -6.05 -9.97 8.46
CA GLY A 26 -7.38 -10.47 8.81
C GLY A 26 -7.48 -11.40 10.03
N LYS A 27 -6.45 -11.52 10.88
CA LYS A 27 -6.60 -12.17 12.19
C LYS A 27 -7.22 -11.19 13.20
N ALA A 28 -8.34 -11.61 13.77
CA ALA A 28 -9.15 -10.94 14.78
C ALA A 28 -10.20 -9.97 14.23
N LYS A 29 -11.33 -9.89 14.97
CA LYS A 29 -12.48 -8.98 14.78
C LYS A 29 -12.09 -7.50 14.95
N THR A 30 -10.85 -7.13 14.64
CA THR A 30 -10.34 -5.78 14.74
C THR A 30 -10.71 -5.06 13.45
N LYS A 31 -11.23 -3.84 13.59
CA LYS A 31 -11.51 -2.95 12.46
C LYS A 31 -10.21 -2.53 11.72
N TYR A 32 -9.04 -2.91 12.23
CA TYR A 32 -7.73 -2.46 11.80
C TYR A 32 -6.88 -3.63 11.33
N LYS A 33 -6.98 -3.97 10.03
CA LYS A 33 -6.29 -5.14 9.45
C LYS A 33 -4.77 -4.96 9.24
N PHE A 34 -4.26 -3.74 9.37
CA PHE A 34 -2.86 -3.38 9.08
C PHE A 34 -2.10 -2.76 10.27
N SER A 35 -2.71 -2.57 11.45
CA SER A 35 -2.21 -1.57 12.42
C SER A 35 -0.75 -1.78 12.83
N ILE A 36 -0.38 -2.94 13.35
CA ILE A 36 0.96 -3.16 13.91
C ILE A 36 2.04 -3.14 12.83
N VAL A 37 1.79 -3.76 11.67
CA VAL A 37 2.79 -3.82 10.59
C VAL A 37 3.00 -2.46 9.96
N LEU A 38 1.94 -1.65 9.84
CA LEU A 38 2.02 -0.34 9.22
C LEU A 38 2.82 0.63 10.09
N PHE A 39 2.69 0.54 11.43
CA PHE A 39 3.54 1.31 12.35
C PHE A 39 5.02 0.96 12.18
N LYS A 40 5.36 -0.34 12.16
CA LYS A 40 6.74 -0.76 11.95
C LYS A 40 7.27 -0.35 10.58
N PHE A 41 6.45 -0.50 9.54
CA PHE A 41 6.78 -0.05 8.19
C PHE A 41 7.07 1.45 8.16
N ALA A 42 6.26 2.26 8.85
CA ALA A 42 6.44 3.70 8.92
C ALA A 42 7.77 4.09 9.58
N ASP A 43 8.09 3.46 10.71
CA ASP A 43 9.34 3.66 11.44
C ASP A 43 10.56 3.23 10.60
N ASP A 44 10.55 2.01 10.06
CA ASP A 44 11.65 1.45 9.26
C ASP A 44 11.95 2.25 7.97
N ASN A 45 10.98 3.04 7.48
CA ASN A 45 11.11 3.88 6.28
C ASN A 45 11.15 5.38 6.59
N ASN A 46 11.23 5.80 7.86
CA ASN A 46 11.22 7.20 8.26
C ASN A 46 10.07 7.98 7.61
N LEU A 47 8.85 7.43 7.62
CA LEU A 47 7.67 8.14 7.15
C LEU A 47 7.37 9.33 8.07
N LYS A 48 6.92 10.42 7.47
CA LYS A 48 6.47 11.62 8.18
C LYS A 48 5.05 11.96 7.75
N GLU A 49 4.38 12.78 8.55
CA GLU A 49 3.14 13.41 8.13
C GLU A 49 3.37 14.17 6.82
N GLY A 50 2.46 14.04 5.85
CA GLY A 50 2.63 14.58 4.50
C GLY A 50 3.21 13.59 3.48
N ASP A 51 3.83 12.49 3.91
CA ASP A 51 4.22 11.41 3.00
C ASP A 51 2.98 10.59 2.59
N GLU A 52 2.91 10.23 1.31
CA GLU A 52 1.86 9.38 0.77
C GLU A 52 2.35 7.96 0.48
N LEU A 53 1.45 7.00 0.60
CA LEU A 53 1.71 5.59 0.34
C LEU A 53 0.80 5.09 -0.78
N VAL A 54 1.41 4.61 -1.87
CA VAL A 54 0.67 3.93 -2.93
C VAL A 54 0.80 2.44 -2.76
N PHE A 55 -0.34 1.75 -2.68
CA PHE A 55 -0.41 0.29 -2.55
C PHE A 55 -0.79 -0.34 -3.89
N LYS A 56 0.17 -1.03 -4.54
CA LYS A 56 -0.05 -1.88 -5.72
C LYS A 56 -0.24 -3.31 -5.26
N LEU A 57 -1.44 -3.88 -5.45
CA LEU A 57 -1.71 -5.29 -5.17
C LEU A 57 -1.01 -6.15 -6.23
N SER A 58 0.06 -6.85 -5.85
CA SER A 58 0.84 -7.68 -6.77
C SER A 58 0.46 -9.16 -6.74
N GLU A 59 -0.10 -9.63 -5.63
CA GLU A 59 -0.60 -11.01 -5.50
C GLU A 59 -1.80 -11.05 -4.55
N CYS A 60 -2.82 -11.81 -4.89
CA CYS A 60 -3.95 -12.09 -4.00
C CYS A 60 -4.49 -13.50 -4.27
N ASN A 61 -4.33 -14.39 -3.30
CA ASN A 61 -4.97 -15.71 -3.27
C ASN A 61 -5.35 -16.09 -1.83
N SER A 62 -5.92 -17.29 -1.65
CA SER A 62 -6.39 -17.76 -0.33
C SER A 62 -5.28 -17.85 0.73
N ASN A 63 -4.02 -17.99 0.32
CA ASN A 63 -2.90 -18.27 1.20
C ASN A 63 -1.99 -17.03 1.39
N LYS A 64 -1.93 -16.16 0.39
CA LYS A 64 -1.00 -15.03 0.34
C LYS A 64 -1.61 -13.78 -0.29
N ILE A 65 -1.28 -12.64 0.31
CA ILE A 65 -1.52 -11.30 -0.24
C ILE A 65 -0.16 -10.59 -0.32
N GLU A 66 0.15 -9.95 -1.44
CA GLU A 66 1.36 -9.12 -1.57
C GLU A 66 1.00 -7.75 -2.08
N PHE A 67 1.47 -6.73 -1.36
CA PHE A 67 1.43 -5.34 -1.77
C PHE A 67 2.85 -4.85 -2.05
N LYS A 68 3.05 -4.26 -3.22
CA LYS A 68 4.17 -3.37 -3.51
C LYS A 68 3.77 -1.97 -3.08
N ILE A 69 4.56 -1.37 -2.21
CA ILE A 69 4.37 -0.02 -1.71
C ILE A 69 5.40 0.88 -2.37
N GLN A 70 4.92 2.00 -2.90
CA GLN A 70 5.75 3.14 -3.23
C GLN A 70 5.47 4.26 -2.23
N ILE A 71 6.54 4.93 -1.79
CA ILE A 71 6.46 6.07 -0.88
C ILE A 71 6.66 7.32 -1.72
N LEU A 72 5.66 8.19 -1.76
CA LEU A 72 5.74 9.50 -2.36
C LEU A 72 5.99 10.50 -1.24
N ARG A 73 7.16 11.14 -1.25
CA ARG A 73 7.53 12.08 -0.20
C ARG A 73 6.84 13.41 -0.43
N GLU A 74 6.58 14.16 0.63
CA GLU A 74 5.92 15.47 0.53
C GLU A 74 6.61 16.41 -0.48
N ASP A 75 7.95 16.38 -0.55
CA ASP A 75 8.74 17.17 -1.49
C ASP A 75 8.65 16.71 -2.96
N PHE A 76 7.96 15.59 -3.22
CA PHE A 76 7.61 15.13 -4.56
C PHE A 76 6.44 15.94 -5.11
N PHE A 77 5.39 16.13 -4.33
CA PHE A 77 4.18 16.85 -4.76
C PHE A 77 4.40 18.34 -4.95
N ALA A 78 5.32 18.94 -4.17
CA ALA A 78 5.74 20.32 -4.38
C ALA A 78 6.43 20.56 -5.74
N LYS A 79 6.85 19.50 -6.43
CA LYS A 79 7.49 19.55 -7.76
C LYS A 79 6.53 19.14 -8.89
N LEU A 80 5.33 18.65 -8.57
CA LEU A 80 4.33 18.34 -9.58
C LEU A 80 3.66 19.63 -10.04
N ASP A 81 3.52 19.79 -11.34
CA ASP A 81 2.82 20.92 -11.93
C ASP A 81 1.33 20.83 -11.54
N PRO A 82 0.73 21.81 -10.86
CA PRO A 82 -0.68 21.80 -10.50
C PRO A 82 -1.63 21.74 -11.71
N GLU A 83 -1.14 21.97 -12.93
CA GLU A 83 -1.89 21.78 -14.18
C GLU A 83 -1.80 20.34 -14.75
N ALA A 84 -1.05 19.43 -14.13
CA ALA A 84 -1.02 18.02 -14.54
C ALA A 84 -2.29 17.30 -14.06
N VAL A 85 -3.37 17.42 -14.85
CA VAL A 85 -4.72 16.88 -14.61
C VAL A 85 -4.80 15.35 -14.86
N GLU A 86 -3.72 14.59 -14.65
CA GLU A 86 -3.75 13.13 -14.86
C GLU A 86 -4.21 12.43 -13.57
N GLY A 87 -5.16 11.50 -13.65
CA GLY A 87 -5.54 10.68 -12.49
C GLY A 87 -6.84 11.02 -11.77
N ILE A 88 -7.56 12.08 -12.17
CA ILE A 88 -8.63 12.66 -11.32
C ILE A 88 -9.94 11.85 -11.36
N ASN A 89 -10.12 11.00 -12.35
CA ASN A 89 -11.33 10.18 -12.49
C ASN A 89 -11.00 8.75 -12.95
N THR A 90 -11.97 7.86 -12.77
CA THR A 90 -11.81 6.42 -13.06
C THR A 90 -11.50 6.11 -14.52
N GLU A 91 -11.75 7.05 -15.43
CA GLU A 91 -11.49 6.90 -16.86
C GLU A 91 -10.06 7.30 -17.25
N ASP A 92 -9.34 8.00 -16.36
CA ASP A 92 -7.95 8.41 -16.55
C ASP A 92 -7.14 8.12 -15.27
N PRO A 93 -6.82 6.86 -14.98
CA PRO A 93 -6.09 6.50 -13.77
C PRO A 93 -4.60 6.79 -13.88
N ILE A 94 -3.96 7.16 -12.77
CA ILE A 94 -2.49 7.26 -12.69
C ILE A 94 -1.88 5.87 -12.95
N ILE A 95 -1.21 5.72 -14.09
CA ILE A 95 -0.47 4.50 -14.44
C ILE A 95 0.90 4.56 -13.77
N ILE A 96 1.18 3.60 -12.88
CA ILE A 96 2.47 3.45 -12.21
C ILE A 96 3.14 2.18 -12.73
N ASP A 97 4.19 2.36 -13.54
CA ASP A 97 5.04 1.27 -14.05
C ASP A 97 5.70 0.46 -12.91
#